data_AF-A0A7C9HBI3-F1
#
_entry.id   AF-A0A7C9HBI3-F1
#
_cell.length_a   1.000
_cell.length_b   1.000
_cell.length_c   1.000
_cell.angle_alpha   90.00
_cell.angle_beta   90.00
_cell.angle_gamma   90.00
#
_symmetry.space_group_name_H-M   'P 1'
#
loop_
_entity.id
_entity.type
_entity.pdbx_description
1 polymer ?
#
loop_
_entity_poly.entity_id
_entity_poly.type
_entity_poly.pdbx_seq_one_letter_code
_entity_poly.pdbx_strand_id
1 'polypeptide(L)'
;MPTRWRPALRAATWGLAACIAVAMLMPAQTIPQPGGSDKLHHMLAFGALSVPAAMLYPGRALGVVLCVIVFGGALELIQPLTGRFAEGADLIADGIGALAGVGIGLMLNRILAARTGP
;
A
#
# COMPACT_ATOMS: atom_id res chain seq x y z
N MET A 1 3.98 7.32 -18.67
CA MET A 1 4.87 7.94 -17.66
C MET A 1 6.31 7.86 -18.14
N PRO A 2 7.09 8.96 -18.09
CA PRO A 2 8.49 8.97 -18.54
C PRO A 2 9.34 7.94 -17.79
N THR A 3 10.25 7.27 -18.51
CA THR A 3 11.14 6.23 -17.98
C THR A 3 11.99 6.71 -16.80
N ARG A 4 12.36 7.99 -16.78
CA ARG A 4 13.17 8.61 -15.71
C ARG A 4 12.57 8.51 -14.29
N TRP A 5 11.25 8.38 -14.16
CA TRP A 5 10.58 8.32 -12.86
C TRP A 5 10.39 6.89 -12.33
N ARG A 6 10.55 5.88 -13.19
CA ARG A 6 10.40 4.47 -12.82
C ARG A 6 11.29 4.02 -11.66
N PRO A 7 12.59 4.36 -11.58
CA PRO A 7 13.42 3.94 -10.45
C PRO A 7 12.92 4.53 -9.13
N ALA A 8 12.56 5.82 -9.12
CA ALA A 8 12.02 6.48 -7.92
C ALA A 8 10.71 5.85 -7.45
N LEU A 9 9.77 5.55 -8.36
CA LEU A 9 8.54 4.87 -7.99
C LEU A 9 8.76 3.44 -7.47
N ARG A 10 9.73 2.71 -8.05
CA ARG A 10 10.10 1.37 -7.54
C ARG A 10 10.66 1.45 -6.14
N ALA A 11 11.59 2.38 -5.92
CA ALA A 11 12.16 2.63 -4.59
C ALA A 11 11.07 3.02 -3.58
N ALA A 12 10.15 3.91 -3.96
CA ALA A 12 9.01 4.27 -3.12
C ALA A 12 8.10 3.08 -2.81
N THR A 13 7.75 2.27 -3.81
CA THR A 13 6.88 1.09 -3.63
C THR A 13 7.52 0.07 -2.66
N TRP A 14 8.78 -0.30 -2.89
CA TRP A 14 9.47 -1.27 -2.05
C TRP A 14 9.80 -0.72 -0.66
N GLY A 15 10.18 0.57 -0.57
CA GLY A 15 10.41 1.25 0.70
C GLY A 15 9.14 1.31 1.54
N LEU A 16 8.00 1.68 0.96
CA LEU A 16 6.71 1.67 1.64
C LEU A 16 6.32 0.25 2.08
N ALA A 17 6.46 -0.75 1.22
CA ALA A 17 6.17 -2.14 1.58
C ALA A 17 7.01 -2.61 2.78
N ALA A 18 8.30 -2.30 2.80
CA ALA A 18 9.19 -2.62 3.91
C ALA A 18 8.79 -1.88 5.20
N CYS A 19 8.52 -0.58 5.13
CA CYS A 19 8.05 0.20 6.28
C CYS A 19 6.73 -0.33 6.85
N ILE A 20 5.78 -0.70 5.99
CA ILE A 20 4.49 -1.26 6.39
C ILE A 20 4.68 -2.63 7.05
N ALA A 21 5.50 -3.51 6.47
CA ALA A 21 5.80 -4.82 7.09
C ALA A 21 6.39 -4.66 8.49
N VAL A 22 7.37 -3.77 8.65
CA VAL A 22 7.98 -3.48 9.96
C VAL A 22 6.93 -2.92 10.92
N ALA A 23 6.15 -1.91 10.50
CA ALA A 23 5.14 -1.28 11.34
C ALA A 23 4.05 -2.26 11.81
N MET A 24 3.55 -3.10 10.91
CA MET A 24 2.44 -4.01 11.18
C MET A 24 2.87 -5.28 11.92
N LEU A 25 4.15 -5.66 11.86
CA LEU A 25 4.69 -6.82 12.58
C LEU A 25 5.37 -6.47 13.91
N MET A 26 5.65 -5.18 14.18
CA MET A 26 6.18 -4.79 15.48
C MET A 26 5.19 -5.13 16.61
N PRO A 27 5.66 -5.68 17.76
CA PRO A 27 4.79 -6.04 18.86
C PRO A 27 4.00 -4.83 19.36
N ALA A 28 2.70 -4.99 19.58
CA ALA A 28 1.80 -3.88 19.94
C ALA A 28 2.22 -3.12 21.21
N GLN A 29 2.99 -3.75 22.10
CA GLN A 29 3.49 -3.14 23.34
C GLN A 29 4.64 -2.14 23.11
N THR A 30 5.24 -2.13 21.92
CA THR A 30 6.46 -1.36 21.65
C THR A 30 6.21 0.02 21.04
N ILE A 31 5.00 0.30 20.56
CA ILE A 31 4.67 1.55 19.87
C ILE A 31 3.51 2.24 20.60
N PRO A 32 3.66 3.50 21.04
CA PRO A 32 2.53 4.30 21.47
C PRO A 32 1.49 4.33 20.34
N GLN A 33 0.24 3.97 20.62
CA GLN A 33 -0.80 4.02 19.59
C GLN A 33 -0.89 5.45 19.04
N PRO A 34 -0.62 5.67 17.74
CA PRO A 34 -0.85 6.96 17.12
C PRO A 34 -2.33 7.32 17.22
N GLY A 35 -2.66 8.60 17.32
CA GLY A 35 -4.06 9.03 17.30
C GLY A 35 -4.76 8.60 16.01
N GLY A 36 -5.95 8.02 16.12
CA GLY A 36 -6.70 7.44 15.01
C GLY A 36 -7.09 5.99 15.28
N SER A 37 -7.90 5.39 14.40
CA SER A 37 -8.20 3.96 14.48
C SER A 37 -7.15 3.14 13.74
N ASP A 38 -6.87 1.92 14.20
CA ASP A 38 -5.94 0.99 13.55
C ASP A 38 -6.32 0.78 12.06
N LYS A 39 -7.61 0.64 11.80
CA LYS A 39 -8.20 0.52 10.46
C LYS A 39 -7.90 1.72 9.55
N LEU A 40 -7.85 2.94 10.10
CA LEU A 40 -7.45 4.11 9.33
C LEU A 40 -5.97 4.03 8.95
N HIS A 41 -5.11 3.56 9.86
CA HIS A 41 -3.70 3.36 9.55
C HIS A 41 -3.50 2.31 8.45
N HIS A 42 -4.22 1.19 8.51
CA HIS A 42 -4.28 0.18 7.44
C HIS A 42 -4.69 0.78 6.09
N MET A 43 -5.86 1.43 6.04
CA MET A 43 -6.36 2.05 4.81
C MET A 43 -5.37 3.06 4.22
N LEU A 44 -4.76 3.91 5.04
CA LEU A 44 -3.78 4.90 4.60
C LEU A 44 -2.47 4.26 4.14
N ALA A 45 -1.96 3.27 4.88
CA ALA A 45 -0.71 2.58 4.56
C ALA A 45 -0.79 1.85 3.21
N PHE A 46 -1.80 1.00 3.03
CA PHE A 46 -1.97 0.21 1.82
C PHE A 46 -2.44 1.06 0.63
N GLY A 47 -3.16 2.16 0.89
CA GLY A 47 -3.42 3.19 -0.11
C GLY A 47 -2.15 3.89 -0.58
N ALA A 48 -1.29 4.32 0.33
CA ALA A 48 -0.01 4.95 0.00
C ALA A 48 0.91 4.01 -0.79
N LEU A 49 0.97 2.73 -0.44
CA LEU A 49 1.70 1.70 -1.20
C LEU A 49 1.16 1.52 -2.63
N SER A 50 -0.17 1.57 -2.77
CA SER A 50 -0.85 1.31 -4.03
C SER A 50 -0.68 2.42 -5.07
N VAL A 51 -0.51 3.67 -4.64
CA VAL A 51 -0.32 4.83 -5.55
C VAL A 51 0.89 4.64 -6.49
N PRO A 52 2.15 4.51 -6.00
CA PRO A 52 3.30 4.35 -6.87
C PRO A 52 3.28 3.02 -7.64
N ALA A 53 2.70 1.97 -7.08
CA ALA A 53 2.52 0.69 -7.76
C ALA A 53 1.60 0.80 -8.99
N ALA A 54 0.44 1.47 -8.84
CA ALA A 54 -0.48 1.72 -9.93
C ALA A 54 0.11 2.68 -10.99
N MET A 55 0.93 3.64 -10.57
CA MET A 55 1.66 4.50 -11.50
C MET A 55 2.70 3.74 -12.34
N LEU A 56 3.34 2.70 -11.77
CA LEU A 56 4.27 1.82 -12.49
C LEU A 56 3.55 0.88 -13.46
N TYR A 57 2.37 0.40 -13.08
CA TYR A 57 1.63 -0.64 -13.79
C TYR A 57 0.17 -0.24 -14.09
N PRO A 58 -0.08 0.85 -14.83
CA PRO A 58 -1.43 1.39 -15.03
C PRO A 58 -2.37 0.43 -15.79
N GLY A 59 -1.84 -0.46 -16.63
CA GLY A 59 -2.63 -1.50 -17.32
C GLY A 59 -2.87 -2.77 -16.49
N ARG A 60 -2.37 -2.84 -15.25
CA ARG A 60 -2.50 -4.00 -14.35
C ARG A 60 -3.10 -3.61 -13.00
N ALA A 61 -4.01 -2.64 -13.00
CA ALA A 61 -4.64 -2.12 -11.78
C ALA A 61 -5.20 -3.23 -10.88
N LEU A 62 -5.93 -4.20 -11.45
CA LEU A 62 -6.43 -5.36 -10.70
C LEU A 62 -5.29 -6.19 -10.09
N GLY A 63 -4.20 -6.40 -10.83
CA GLY A 63 -3.02 -7.10 -10.32
C GLY A 63 -2.37 -6.36 -9.15
N VAL A 64 -2.32 -5.02 -9.18
CA VAL A 64 -1.83 -4.22 -8.06
C VAL A 64 -2.71 -4.41 -6.83
N VAL A 65 -4.03 -4.29 -6.96
CA VAL A 65 -4.98 -4.51 -5.85
C VAL A 65 -4.78 -5.89 -5.24
N LEU A 66 -4.74 -6.94 -6.07
CA LEU A 66 -4.57 -8.32 -5.60
C LEU A 66 -3.24 -8.53 -4.89
N CYS A 67 -2.13 -8.00 -5.42
CA CYS A 67 -0.83 -8.10 -4.77
C CYS A 67 -0.81 -7.39 -3.40
N VAL A 68 -1.46 -6.24 -3.29
CA VAL A 68 -1.53 -5.46 -2.05
C VAL A 68 -2.40 -6.17 -1.00
N ILE A 69 -3.54 -6.74 -1.40
CA ILE A 69 -4.38 -7.56 -0.51
C ILE A 69 -3.65 -8.83 -0.06
N VAL A 70 -2.97 -9.53 -0.97
CA VAL A 70 -2.17 -10.72 -0.62
C VAL A 70 -1.05 -10.35 0.35
N PHE A 71 -0.41 -9.20 0.14
CA PHE A 71 0.61 -8.69 1.07
C PHE A 71 0.01 -8.38 2.45
N GLY A 72 -1.12 -7.70 2.53
CA GLY A 72 -1.83 -7.41 3.80
C GLY A 72 -2.27 -8.68 4.52
N GLY A 73 -2.90 -9.61 3.81
CA GLY A 73 -3.30 -10.90 4.38
C GLY A 73 -2.12 -11.75 4.85
N ALA A 74 -0.97 -11.68 4.17
CA ALA A 74 0.25 -12.32 4.66
C ALA A 74 0.73 -11.70 5.97
N LEU A 75 0.65 -10.37 6.12
CA LEU A 75 1.00 -9.69 7.37
C LEU A 75 0.05 -10.09 8.51
N GLU A 76 -1.27 -10.13 8.27
CA GLU A 76 -2.24 -10.61 9.26
C GLU A 76 -1.97 -12.04 9.72
N LEU A 77 -1.59 -12.94 8.81
CA LEU A 77 -1.27 -14.33 9.16
C LEU A 77 0.02 -14.43 10.00
N ILE A 78 0.96 -13.51 9.82
CA ILE A 78 2.24 -13.49 10.55
C ILE A 78 2.11 -12.77 11.90
N GLN A 79 1.23 -11.77 12.02
CA GLN A 79 1.01 -10.98 13.24
C GLN A 79 0.84 -11.79 14.54
N PRO A 80 0.13 -12.94 14.57
CA PRO A 80 0.06 -13.80 15.75
C PRO A 80 1.41 -14.24 16.28
N LEU A 81 2.41 -14.42 15.40
CA LEU A 81 3.76 -14.82 15.77
C LEU A 81 4.57 -13.69 16.40
N THR A 82 4.10 -12.44 16.28
CA THR A 82 4.75 -11.26 16.86
C THR A 82 4.02 -10.69 18.08
N GLY A 83 3.04 -11.43 18.60
CA GLY A 83 2.24 -11.02 19.77
C GLY A 83 1.11 -10.04 19.44
N ARG A 84 0.70 -9.94 18.17
CA ARG A 84 -0.50 -9.19 17.73
C ARG A 84 -1.65 -10.14 17.42
N PHE A 85 -2.88 -9.62 17.37
CA PHE A 85 -4.04 -10.38 16.92
C PHE A 85 -4.26 -10.19 15.43
N ALA A 86 -4.59 -11.26 14.72
CA ALA A 86 -5.10 -11.16 13.35
C ALA A 86 -6.57 -10.70 13.40
N GLU A 87 -6.89 -9.62 12.70
CA GLU A 87 -8.25 -9.09 12.60
C GLU A 87 -8.64 -8.94 11.13
N GLY A 88 -9.49 -9.81 10.58
CA GLY A 88 -9.85 -9.72 9.14
C GLY A 88 -10.56 -8.42 8.72
N ALA A 89 -10.95 -7.55 9.66
CA ALA A 89 -11.41 -6.21 9.34
C ALA A 89 -10.26 -5.29 8.88
N ASP A 90 -9.01 -5.60 9.25
CA ASP A 90 -7.82 -4.91 8.76
C ASP A 90 -7.60 -5.23 7.27
N LEU A 91 -7.83 -6.47 6.84
CA LEU A 91 -7.77 -6.87 5.43
C LEU A 91 -8.82 -6.13 4.58
N ILE A 92 -10.00 -5.86 5.15
CA ILE A 92 -11.02 -5.02 4.52
C ILE A 92 -10.50 -3.59 4.38
N ALA A 93 -9.88 -3.04 5.43
CA ALA A 93 -9.30 -1.71 5.39
C ALA A 93 -8.15 -1.60 4.36
N ASP A 94 -7.29 -2.63 4.28
CA ASP A 94 -6.24 -2.77 3.28
C ASP A 94 -6.81 -2.76 1.86
N GLY A 95 -7.89 -3.52 1.64
CA GLY A 95 -8.59 -3.57 0.35
C GLY A 95 -9.19 -2.23 -0.06
N ILE A 96 -9.85 -1.52 0.86
CA ILE A 96 -10.39 -0.17 0.61
C ILE A 96 -9.24 0.80 0.28
N GLY A 97 -8.16 0.75 1.07
CA GLY A 97 -6.96 1.54 0.83
C GLY A 97 -6.37 1.27 -0.54
N ALA A 98 -6.24 -0.01 -0.91
CA ALA A 98 -5.69 -0.44 -2.19
C ALA A 98 -6.50 0.11 -3.38
N LEU A 99 -7.84 0.00 -3.32
CA LEU A 99 -8.73 0.53 -4.37
C LEU A 99 -8.60 2.05 -4.51
N ALA A 100 -8.60 2.78 -3.39
CA ALA A 100 -8.45 4.23 -3.39
C ALA A 100 -7.07 4.65 -3.95
N GLY A 101 -6.00 4.02 -3.47
CA GLY A 101 -4.63 4.29 -3.91
C GLY A 101 -4.39 3.97 -5.38
N VAL A 102 -4.96 2.87 -5.88
CA VAL A 102 -4.94 2.56 -7.32
C VAL A 102 -5.66 3.64 -8.13
N GLY A 103 -6.85 4.07 -7.71
CA GLY A 103 -7.59 5.15 -8.38
C GLY A 103 -6.76 6.44 -8.49
N ILE A 104 -6.12 6.85 -7.39
CA ILE A 104 -5.23 8.02 -7.34
C ILE A 104 -4.01 7.81 -8.26
N GLY A 105 -3.34 6.66 -8.17
CA GLY A 105 -2.15 6.36 -8.97
C GLY A 105 -2.43 6.35 -10.47
N LEU A 106 -3.59 5.80 -10.89
CA LEU A 106 -4.04 5.85 -12.28
C LEU A 106 -4.32 7.29 -12.75
N MET A 107 -4.97 8.09 -11.91
CA MET A 107 -5.22 9.51 -12.20
C MET A 107 -3.91 10.28 -12.40
N LEU A 108 -2.95 10.12 -11.47
CA LEU A 108 -1.62 10.75 -11.56
C LEU A 108 -0.85 10.30 -12.80
N ASN A 109 -0.90 8.99 -13.11
CA ASN A 109 -0.26 8.47 -14.32
C ASN A 109 -0.81 9.12 -15.59
N ARG A 110 -2.14 9.26 -15.69
CA ARG A 110 -2.82 9.92 -16.81
C ARG A 110 -2.44 11.39 -16.93
N ILE A 111 -2.47 12.14 -15.83
CA ILE A 111 -2.09 13.56 -15.81
C ILE A 111 -0.63 13.74 -16.27
N LEU A 112 0.29 12.93 -15.76
CA LEU A 112 1.70 13.02 -16.13
C LEU A 112 1.94 12.59 -17.58
N ALA A 113 1.20 11.60 -18.09
CA ALA A 113 1.27 11.22 -19.50
C ALA A 113 0.78 12.35 -20.42
N ALA A 114 -0.34 13.02 -20.08
CA ALA A 114 -0.85 14.14 -20.86
C ALA A 114 0.11 15.35 -20.90
N ARG A 115 0.89 15.58 -19.83
CA ARG A 115 1.89 16.66 -19.75
C ARG A 115 3.19 16.35 -20.48
N THR A 116 3.41 15.10 -20.88
CA THR A 116 4.64 14.64 -21.54
C THR A 116 4.31 14.22 -22.96
N GLY A 117 3.54 15.05 -23.67
CA GLY A 117 3.03 14.80 -25.03
C GLY A 117 4.08 14.24 -26.00
N PRO A 118 3.64 13.59 -27.09
CA PRO A 118 4.52 12.91 -28.04
C PRO A 118 5.66 13.80 -28.55
#